data_AF-A0A483ZTH2-F1
#
_entry.id   AF-A0A483ZTH2-F1
#
_cell.length_a   1.000
_cell.length_b   1.000
_cell.length_c   1.000
_cell.angle_alpha   90.00
_cell.angle_beta   90.00
_cell.angle_gamma   90.00
#
_symmetry.space_group_name_H-M   'P 1'
#
loop_
_entity.id
_entity.type
_entity.pdbx_description
1 polymer ?
#
loop_
_entity_poly.entity_id
_entity_poly.type
_entity_poly.pdbx_seq_one_letter_code
_entity_poly.pdbx_strand_id
1 'polypeptide(L)'
;MKTSKPHWPVTPALLVLCALLSLTACTSAPKKSAPQIIQEPLPESLTAKTDVPPPPARPMTWGGLAAWTDSLLDALDTCNADKAGIRELELRRITRGIR
;
A
#
# COMPACT_ATOMS: atom_id res chain seq x y z
N MET A 1 -24.08 37.59 -69.49
CA MET A 1 -24.56 36.37 -68.82
C MET A 1 -24.01 36.37 -67.39
N LYS A 2 -24.89 36.42 -66.38
CA LYS A 2 -24.51 36.54 -64.98
C LYS A 2 -24.73 35.17 -64.32
N THR A 3 -23.66 34.39 -64.17
CA THR A 3 -23.73 33.06 -63.54
C THR A 3 -23.76 33.23 -62.03
N SER A 4 -24.95 33.10 -61.43
CA SER A 4 -25.12 32.98 -59.98
C SER A 4 -24.58 31.62 -59.55
N LYS A 5 -23.50 31.59 -58.76
CA LYS A 5 -22.99 30.36 -58.15
C LYS A 5 -23.73 30.11 -56.84
N PRO A 6 -24.33 28.93 -56.63
CA PRO A 6 -24.93 28.60 -55.34
C PRO A 6 -23.80 28.43 -54.32
N HIS A 7 -23.73 29.32 -53.34
CA HIS A 7 -22.93 29.13 -52.15
C HIS A 7 -23.71 28.15 -51.28
N TRP A 8 -23.24 26.91 -51.17
CA TRP A 8 -23.91 25.86 -50.42
C TRP A 8 -23.39 25.92 -48.96
N PRO A 9 -24.14 26.47 -47.99
CA PRO A 9 -23.66 26.69 -46.62
C PRO A 9 -23.58 25.39 -45.79
N VAL A 10 -23.81 24.23 -46.40
CA VAL A 10 -23.87 22.95 -45.69
C VAL A 10 -22.48 22.49 -45.23
N THR A 11 -21.41 22.92 -45.92
CA THR A 11 -20.02 22.60 -45.54
C THR A 11 -19.58 23.25 -44.22
N PRO A 12 -19.76 24.57 -43.97
CA PRO A 12 -19.42 25.14 -42.67
C PRO A 12 -20.32 24.62 -41.55
N ALA A 13 -21.61 24.35 -41.83
CA ALA A 13 -22.51 23.83 -40.81
C ALA A 13 -22.10 22.42 -40.31
N LEU A 14 -21.72 21.53 -41.21
CA LEU A 14 -21.19 20.19 -40.87
C LEU A 14 -19.88 20.26 -40.09
N LEU A 15 -18.97 21.16 -40.48
CA LEU A 15 -17.69 21.35 -39.80
C LEU A 15 -17.89 21.88 -38.37
N VAL A 16 -18.79 22.86 -38.18
CA VAL A 16 -19.13 23.38 -36.85
C VAL A 16 -19.79 22.31 -35.99
N LEU A 17 -20.69 21.49 -36.54
CA LEU A 17 -21.33 20.40 -35.82
C LEU A 17 -20.30 19.35 -35.37
N CYS A 18 -19.37 18.99 -36.26
CA CYS A 18 -18.31 18.02 -35.98
C CYS A 18 -17.32 18.53 -34.92
N ALA A 19 -17.00 19.82 -34.94
CA ALA A 19 -16.19 20.47 -33.90
C ALA A 19 -16.91 20.45 -32.54
N LEU A 20 -18.19 20.81 -32.49
CA LEU A 20 -18.98 20.78 -31.25
C LEU A 20 -19.08 19.37 -30.64
N LEU A 21 -19.25 18.35 -31.48
CA LEU A 21 -19.25 16.93 -31.06
C LEU A 21 -17.89 16.48 -30.51
N SER A 22 -16.79 17.04 -31.03
CA SER A 22 -15.43 16.72 -30.56
C SER A 22 -15.12 17.38 -29.21
N LEU A 23 -15.69 18.55 -28.91
CA LEU A 23 -15.50 19.23 -27.61
C LEU A 23 -16.24 18.54 -26.46
N THR A 24 -17.35 17.86 -26.71
CA THR A 24 -18.10 17.15 -25.66
C THR A 24 -17.50 15.78 -25.31
N ALA A 25 -16.67 15.21 -26.18
CA ALA A 25 -16.04 13.90 -25.97
C ALA A 25 -14.90 13.92 -24.93
N CYS A 26 -14.31 15.08 -24.63
CA CYS A 26 -13.17 15.19 -23.73
C CYS A 26 -13.52 15.17 -22.22
N THR A 27 -14.80 15.24 -21.85
CA THR A 27 -15.20 15.35 -20.43
C THR A 27 -15.51 14.00 -19.75
N SER A 28 -15.51 12.91 -20.50
CA SER A 28 -15.91 11.57 -20.03
C SER A 28 -14.73 10.77 -19.47
N ALA A 29 -13.79 11.41 -18.76
CA ALA A 29 -12.81 10.65 -18.01
C ALA A 29 -13.57 9.90 -16.90
N PRO A 30 -13.51 8.56 -16.83
CA PRO A 30 -14.12 7.83 -15.73
C PRO A 30 -13.57 8.38 -14.42
N LYS A 31 -14.47 8.68 -13.46
CA LYS A 31 -14.06 9.09 -12.12
C LYS A 31 -13.11 8.01 -11.60
N LYS A 32 -11.81 8.33 -11.47
CA LYS A 32 -10.86 7.44 -10.82
C LYS A 32 -11.40 7.16 -9.42
N SER A 33 -11.78 5.92 -9.16
CA SER A 33 -12.12 5.48 -7.81
C SER A 33 -10.95 5.85 -6.89
N ALA A 34 -11.27 6.34 -5.69
CA ALA A 34 -10.23 6.55 -4.69
C ALA A 34 -9.40 5.26 -4.56
N PRO A 35 -8.06 5.36 -4.43
CA PRO A 35 -7.24 4.18 -4.22
C PRO A 35 -7.77 3.45 -2.99
N GLN A 36 -8.22 2.20 -3.18
CA GLN A 36 -8.59 1.35 -2.07
C GLN A 36 -7.31 0.92 -1.38
N ILE A 37 -7.01 1.52 -0.23
CA ILE A 37 -5.87 1.11 0.59
C ILE A 37 -6.25 -0.22 1.24
N ILE A 38 -5.83 -1.33 0.63
CA ILE A 38 -5.90 -2.64 1.28
C ILE A 38 -4.73 -2.68 2.27
N GLN A 39 -4.99 -2.26 3.52
CA GLN A 39 -4.05 -2.50 4.60
C GLN A 39 -4.15 -3.97 5.01
N GLU A 40 -3.12 -4.73 4.65
CA GLU A 40 -2.97 -6.08 5.20
C GLU A 40 -2.77 -5.94 6.72
N PRO A 41 -3.60 -6.62 7.53
CA PRO A 41 -3.47 -6.55 8.98
C PRO A 41 -2.10 -7.09 9.39
N LEU A 42 -1.48 -6.45 10.38
CA LEU A 42 -0.21 -6.91 10.91
C LEU A 42 -0.43 -8.31 11.52
N PRO A 43 0.39 -9.32 11.20
CA PRO A 43 0.26 -10.63 11.81
C PRO A 43 0.32 -10.52 13.33
N GLU A 44 -0.64 -11.16 14.01
CA GLU A 44 -0.75 -11.11 15.47
C GLU A 44 0.56 -11.54 16.15
N SER A 45 1.25 -12.52 15.56
CA SER A 45 2.56 -13.00 16.02
C SER A 45 3.61 -11.91 16.16
N LEU A 46 3.60 -10.89 15.28
CA LEU A 46 4.57 -9.78 15.33
C LEU A 46 4.20 -8.71 16.36
N THR A 47 2.98 -8.72 16.86
CA THR A 47 2.49 -7.79 17.88
C THR A 47 2.33 -8.42 19.26
N ALA A 48 2.33 -9.76 19.30
CA ALA A 48 2.26 -10.52 20.54
C ALA A 48 3.48 -10.16 21.41
N LYS A 49 3.25 -10.14 22.72
CA LYS A 49 4.35 -9.93 23.66
C LYS A 49 5.25 -11.16 23.64
N THR A 50 6.55 -10.97 23.48
CA THR A 50 7.53 -12.05 23.67
C THR A 50 7.46 -12.57 25.11
N ASP A 51 7.37 -13.89 25.26
CA ASP A 51 7.34 -14.53 26.57
C ASP A 51 8.63 -14.24 27.34
N VAL A 52 8.49 -13.94 28.63
CA VAL A 52 9.62 -13.64 29.52
C VAL A 52 9.92 -14.89 30.36
N PRO A 53 11.09 -15.53 30.19
CA PRO A 53 11.48 -16.69 31.00
C PRO A 53 11.44 -16.38 32.50
N PRO A 54 10.82 -17.23 33.32
CA PRO A 54 10.74 -17.00 34.75
C PRO A 54 12.13 -17.10 35.39
N PRO A 55 12.43 -16.26 36.40
CA PRO A 55 13.71 -16.35 37.11
C PRO A 55 13.83 -17.70 37.83
N PRO A 56 15.06 -18.20 38.03
CA PRO A 56 15.28 -19.47 38.73
C PRO A 56 14.88 -19.37 40.21
N ALA A 57 14.60 -20.53 40.80
CA ALA A 57 14.24 -20.65 42.22
C ALA A 57 15.34 -20.08 43.14
N ARG A 58 14.93 -19.58 44.31
CA ARG A 58 15.86 -19.08 45.33
C ARG A 58 16.17 -20.15 46.38
N PRO A 59 17.43 -20.28 46.86
CA PRO A 59 18.60 -19.50 46.43
C PRO A 59 19.06 -19.87 45.02
N MET A 60 19.48 -18.86 44.25
CA MET A 60 19.93 -19.05 42.86
C MET A 60 21.25 -19.83 42.84
N THR A 61 21.33 -20.85 41.99
CA THR A 61 22.56 -21.62 41.73
C THR A 61 23.20 -21.17 40.43
N TRP A 62 24.51 -21.41 40.27
CA TRP A 62 25.21 -21.11 39.01
C TRP A 62 24.63 -21.87 37.81
N GLY A 63 24.25 -23.14 38.00
CA GLY A 63 23.57 -23.92 36.96
C GLY A 63 22.19 -23.35 36.60
N GLY A 64 21.42 -22.90 37.60
CA GLY A 64 20.12 -22.26 37.38
C GLY A 64 20.25 -20.90 36.68
N LEU A 65 21.30 -20.12 36.99
CA LEU A 65 21.61 -18.89 36.28
C LEU A 65 21.94 -19.17 34.81
N ALA A 66 22.81 -20.13 34.54
CA ALA A 66 23.21 -20.46 33.17
C ALA A 66 22.01 -20.89 32.31
N ALA A 67 21.17 -21.78 32.82
CA ALA A 67 19.95 -22.21 32.12
C ALA A 67 18.97 -21.05 31.89
N TRP A 68 18.79 -20.17 32.88
CA TRP A 68 17.92 -19.01 32.73
C TRP A 68 18.45 -17.98 31.74
N THR A 69 19.76 -17.73 31.71
CA THR A 69 20.37 -16.83 30.72
C THR A 69 20.25 -17.35 29.30
N ASP A 70 20.33 -18.68 29.11
CA ASP A 70 20.12 -19.33 27.82
C ASP A 70 18.67 -19.09 27.33
N SER A 71 17.67 -19.35 28.19
CA SER A 71 16.27 -19.05 27.86
C SER A 71 16.01 -17.57 27.57
N LEU A 72 16.73 -16.66 28.24
CA LEU A 72 16.63 -15.22 27.95
C LEU A 72 17.20 -14.86 26.58
N LEU A 73 18.26 -15.54 26.13
CA LEU A 73 18.80 -15.37 24.78
C LEU A 73 17.80 -15.86 23.73
N ASP A 74 17.14 -17.00 23.94
CA ASP A 74 16.07 -17.49 23.05
C ASP A 74 14.91 -16.49 22.93
N ALA A 75 14.49 -15.90 24.05
CA ALA A 75 13.47 -14.86 24.06
C ALA A 75 13.93 -13.60 23.30
N LEU A 76 15.19 -13.21 23.45
CA LEU A 76 15.76 -12.08 22.71
C LEU A 76 15.84 -12.36 21.20
N ASP A 77 16.20 -13.58 20.80
CA ASP A 77 16.24 -13.99 19.40
C ASP A 77 14.85 -13.97 18.77
N THR A 78 13.83 -14.45 19.50
CA THR A 78 12.42 -14.34 19.09
C THR A 78 12.03 -12.88 18.87
N CYS A 79 12.31 -12.00 19.85
CA CYS A 79 12.03 -10.57 19.73
C CYS A 79 12.76 -9.91 18.53
N ASN A 80 13.99 -10.32 18.25
CA ASN A 80 14.76 -9.84 17.12
C ASN A 80 14.16 -10.30 15.79
N ALA A 81 13.67 -11.54 15.71
CA ALA A 81 12.97 -12.07 14.55
C ALA A 81 11.67 -11.29 14.27
N ASP A 82 10.88 -10.98 15.31
CA ASP A 82 9.66 -10.18 15.17
C ASP A 82 9.96 -8.78 14.61
N LYS A 83 10.98 -8.11 15.15
CA LYS A 83 11.44 -6.80 14.63
C LYS A 83 11.87 -6.88 13.16
N ALA A 84 12.54 -7.97 12.77
CA ALA A 84 12.93 -8.19 11.38
C ALA A 84 11.69 -8.36 10.48
N GLY A 85 10.69 -9.12 10.92
CA GLY A 85 9.41 -9.28 10.22
C GLY A 85 8.67 -7.95 10.04
N ILE A 86 8.62 -7.11 11.08
CA ILE A 86 8.01 -5.76 10.99
C ILE A 86 8.76 -4.89 9.96
N ARG A 87 10.10 -4.91 9.98
CA ARG A 87 10.91 -4.15 9.00
C ARG A 87 10.64 -4.62 7.57
N GLU A 88 10.49 -5.92 7.34
CA GLU A 88 10.16 -6.46 6.03
C GLU A 88 8.79 -5.98 5.54
N LEU A 89 7.77 -6.01 6.42
CA LEU A 89 6.43 -5.51 6.08
C LEU A 89 6.46 -4.01 5.72
N GLU A 90 7.26 -3.21 6.42
CA GLU A 90 7.42 -1.80 6.11
C GLU A 90 8.11 -1.58 4.76
N LEU A 91 9.16 -2.35 4.44
CA LEU A 91 9.80 -2.33 3.12
C LEU A 91 8.81 -2.69 2.00
N ARG A 92 7.93 -3.68 2.23
CA ARG A 92 6.87 -4.06 1.29
C ARG A 92 5.85 -2.92 1.13
N ARG A 93 5.46 -2.22 2.20
CA ARG A 93 4.57 -1.04 2.15
C ARG A 93 5.17 0.08 1.31
N ILE A 94 6.43 0.44 1.56
CA ILE A 94 7.17 1.47 0.80
C ILE A 94 7.29 1.08 -0.68
N THR A 95 7.61 -0.19 -0.97
CA THR A 95 7.74 -0.70 -2.34
C THR A 95 6.43 -0.61 -3.12
N ARG A 96 5.28 -0.79 -2.45
CA ARG A 96 3.94 -0.63 -3.04
C ARG A 96 3.54 0.84 -3.24
N GLY A 97 4.38 1.80 -2.84
CA GLY A 97 4.10 3.24 -2.95
C GLY A 97 3.08 3.74 -1.92
N ILE A 98 2.80 2.96 -0.87
CA ILE A 98 1.96 3.36 0.24
C ILE A 98 2.85 4.12 1.22
N ARG A 99 2.72 5.45 1.24
CA ARG A 99 3.43 6.37 2.13
C ARG A 99 2.50 6.90 3.21
#